data_AF-A0A6J2RHN5-F1
#
_entry.id   AF-A0A6J2RHN5-F1
#
_cell.length_a   1.000
_cell.length_b   1.000
_cell.length_c   1.000
_cell.angle_alpha   90.00
_cell.angle_beta   90.00
_cell.angle_gamma   90.00
#
_symmetry.space_group_name_H-M   'P 1'
#
loop_
_entity.id
_entity.type
_entity.pdbx_description
1 polymer ?
#
loop_
_entity_poly.entity_id
_entity_poly.type
_entity_poly.pdbx_seq_one_letter_code
_entity_poly.pdbx_strand_id
1 'polypeptide(L)'
;MEVLLEDEPPGGALAGIQGAKPGEELSASEEAVAFMSGIEPAGLLKCVFPDSLVTVSEGGRDLGKFSVTAEFARRDQQTCMLLHAQSQGAIDDSPCGTTVTAYLTTDLEVLEEDFHEYVKLEGHSLDRRCHMVQHGGQMVINKVTTVGEETTKESVSYPMSLLRGLVTEGSSFLLMRLTALRKKVPEHMTFISFDQGLHIIHTTFSELGLKQLEVGGETVEVFGVERIVHSVEESPTTWQCHFLADGHLASRVQVGSPVTMRLLQLPSQLEKGFEKIPLVWEEDMQMRSKFLDRKNII
;
A
#
# COMPACT_ATOMS: atom_id res chain seq x y z
N MET A 1 -8.69 17.30 66.39
CA MET A 1 -10.06 16.80 66.27
C MET A 1 -10.55 17.24 64.91
N GLU A 2 -10.91 16.25 64.06
CA GLU A 2 -11.62 16.33 62.75
C GLU A 2 -10.87 17.06 61.62
N VAL A 3 -10.35 16.43 60.54
CA VAL A 3 -10.89 15.51 59.51
C VAL A 3 -12.04 16.13 58.71
N LEU A 4 -11.89 16.18 57.37
CA LEU A 4 -12.84 15.84 56.28
C LEU A 4 -12.19 16.30 54.95
N LEU A 5 -11.53 15.41 54.21
CA LEU A 5 -12.03 14.63 53.06
C LEU A 5 -12.09 15.43 51.74
N GLU A 6 -11.11 15.19 50.87
CA GLU A 6 -11.18 15.48 49.43
C GLU A 6 -11.91 14.32 48.73
N ASP A 7 -12.93 14.66 47.94
CA ASP A 7 -13.70 13.74 47.08
C ASP A 7 -12.98 13.54 45.74
N GLU A 8 -12.60 12.30 45.45
CA GLU A 8 -12.43 11.72 44.11
C GLU A 8 -13.82 11.28 43.60
N PRO A 9 -14.17 11.44 42.31
CA PRO A 9 -14.06 10.28 41.37
C PRO A 9 -14.00 10.68 39.86
N PRO A 10 -14.10 9.73 38.89
CA PRO A 10 -13.60 8.36 38.85
C PRO A 10 -12.66 8.10 37.65
N GLY A 11 -11.84 7.05 37.80
CA GLY A 11 -10.92 6.53 36.81
C GLY A 11 -11.54 6.22 35.43
N GLY A 12 -10.91 6.79 34.40
CA GLY A 12 -10.93 6.27 33.05
C GLY A 12 -9.74 5.32 32.85
N ALA A 13 -10.04 4.05 32.56
CA ALA A 13 -9.05 3.03 32.28
C ALA A 13 -8.17 3.43 31.08
N LEU A 14 -6.94 3.85 31.36
CA LEU A 14 -5.87 3.78 30.37
C LEU A 14 -5.59 2.29 30.14
N ALA A 15 -6.14 1.75 29.06
CA ALA A 15 -5.72 0.47 28.52
C ALA A 15 -4.23 0.59 28.20
N GLY A 16 -3.40 0.10 29.12
CA GLY A 16 -1.97 0.01 28.94
C GLY A 16 -1.71 -0.85 27.71
N ILE A 17 -1.06 -0.24 26.71
CA ILE A 17 -0.44 -0.95 25.60
C ILE A 17 0.61 -1.85 26.27
N GLN A 18 0.31 -3.14 26.39
CA GLN A 18 1.30 -4.13 26.79
C GLN A 18 2.36 -4.14 25.69
N GLY A 19 3.54 -3.58 26.01
CA GLY A 19 4.73 -3.82 25.21
C GLY A 19 4.92 -5.33 25.10
N ALA A 20 5.06 -5.81 23.86
CA ALA A 20 5.27 -7.21 23.55
C ALA A 20 6.45 -7.74 24.39
N LYS A 21 6.27 -8.91 25.01
CA LYS A 21 7.35 -9.54 25.77
C LYS A 21 8.43 -10.03 24.79
N PRO A 22 9.73 -9.93 25.14
CA PRO A 22 10.79 -10.50 24.32
C PRO A 22 10.60 -12.01 24.18
N GLY A 23 10.36 -12.49 22.95
CA GLY A 23 10.24 -13.91 22.62
C GLY A 23 8.87 -14.39 22.13
N GLU A 24 7.88 -13.51 21.98
CA GLU A 24 6.61 -13.86 21.33
C GLU A 24 6.76 -13.71 19.81
N GLU A 25 6.55 -14.80 19.07
CA GLU A 25 6.62 -14.82 17.61
C GLU A 25 5.42 -14.04 17.06
N LEU A 26 5.68 -12.83 16.53
CA LEU A 26 4.64 -11.97 15.98
C LEU A 26 4.04 -12.63 14.73
N SER A 27 2.72 -12.67 14.68
CA SER A 27 1.96 -13.28 13.59
C SER A 27 0.74 -12.44 13.25
N ALA A 28 0.30 -12.51 12.00
CA ALA A 28 -0.95 -11.87 11.61
C ALA A 28 -2.13 -12.60 12.27
N SER A 29 -3.18 -11.83 12.60
CA SER A 29 -4.46 -12.38 13.03
C SER A 29 -5.07 -13.30 11.97
N GLU A 30 -5.82 -14.32 12.38
CA GLU A 30 -6.48 -15.23 11.43
C GLU A 30 -7.52 -14.48 10.57
N GLU A 31 -8.14 -13.43 11.12
CA GLU A 31 -9.03 -12.52 10.39
C GLU A 31 -8.29 -11.80 9.26
N ALA A 32 -7.09 -11.28 9.53
CA ALA A 32 -6.25 -10.63 8.51
C ALA A 32 -5.85 -11.60 7.39
N VAL A 33 -5.46 -12.83 7.74
CA VAL A 33 -5.10 -13.85 6.76
C VAL A 33 -6.31 -14.30 5.94
N ALA A 34 -7.47 -14.47 6.58
CA ALA A 34 -8.72 -14.80 5.90
C ALA A 34 -9.19 -13.66 4.98
N PHE A 35 -8.98 -12.41 5.36
CA PHE A 35 -9.28 -11.26 4.51
C PHE A 35 -8.46 -11.27 3.22
N MET A 36 -7.14 -11.48 3.33
CA MET A 36 -6.24 -11.56 2.16
C MET A 36 -6.59 -12.73 1.25
N SER A 37 -6.81 -13.91 1.84
CA SER A 37 -7.22 -15.12 1.10
C SER A 37 -8.62 -15.02 0.48
N GLY A 38 -9.44 -14.10 0.98
CA GLY A 38 -10.80 -13.83 0.49
C GLY A 38 -10.86 -12.74 -0.59
N ILE A 39 -9.73 -12.28 -1.12
CA ILE A 39 -9.71 -11.27 -2.19
C ILE A 39 -10.14 -11.92 -3.50
N GLU A 40 -11.32 -11.55 -3.97
CA GLU A 40 -11.81 -12.00 -5.26
C GLU A 40 -11.04 -11.33 -6.42
N PRO A 41 -10.73 -12.06 -7.51
CA PRO A 41 -10.10 -11.48 -8.70
C PRO A 41 -10.87 -10.29 -9.30
N ALA A 42 -12.21 -10.31 -9.20
CA ALA A 42 -13.05 -9.19 -9.62
C ALA A 42 -12.85 -7.92 -8.75
N GLY A 43 -12.46 -8.08 -7.48
CA GLY A 43 -12.06 -6.99 -6.61
C GLY A 43 -10.74 -6.38 -7.06
N LEU A 44 -9.73 -7.21 -7.36
CA LEU A 44 -8.44 -6.74 -7.87
C LEU A 44 -8.53 -6.05 -9.22
N LEU A 45 -9.42 -6.53 -10.11
CA LEU A 45 -9.63 -5.89 -11.41
C LEU A 45 -10.10 -4.44 -11.25
N LYS A 46 -10.88 -4.13 -10.21
CA LYS A 46 -11.27 -2.75 -9.86
C LYS A 46 -10.12 -1.93 -9.31
N CYS A 47 -8.92 -2.49 -9.12
CA CYS A 47 -7.73 -1.75 -8.73
C CYS A 47 -6.76 -1.54 -9.91
N VAL A 48 -7.09 -1.98 -11.13
CA VAL A 48 -6.20 -1.88 -12.30
C VAL A 48 -6.38 -0.54 -13.00
N PHE A 49 -5.80 0.50 -12.42
CA PHE A 49 -5.72 1.84 -13.00
C PHE A 49 -4.58 2.65 -12.35
N PRO A 50 -4.06 3.67 -13.05
CA PRO A 50 -3.04 4.55 -12.53
C PRO A 50 -3.62 5.66 -11.61
N ASP A 51 -2.88 6.03 -10.58
CA ASP A 51 -3.06 7.28 -9.84
C ASP A 51 -1.93 8.25 -10.16
N SER A 52 -2.25 9.54 -10.21
CA SER A 52 -1.27 10.63 -10.35
C SER A 52 -1.66 11.82 -9.48
N LEU A 53 -0.83 12.15 -8.50
CA LEU A 53 -1.02 13.21 -7.52
C LEU A 53 0.15 14.20 -7.58
N VAL A 54 -0.09 15.40 -7.05
CA VAL A 54 0.96 16.39 -6.82
C VAL A 54 1.33 16.41 -5.34
N THR A 55 2.62 16.49 -5.08
CA THR A 55 3.19 16.60 -3.75
C THR A 55 3.28 18.09 -3.41
N VAL A 56 2.59 18.52 -2.35
CA VAL A 56 2.54 19.92 -1.93
C VAL A 56 3.04 20.09 -0.49
N SER A 57 3.68 21.23 -0.21
CA SER A 57 3.97 21.65 1.15
C SER A 57 2.72 22.13 1.88
N GLU A 58 2.79 22.27 3.20
CA GLU A 58 1.76 22.93 4.01
C GLU A 58 1.42 24.35 3.50
N GLY A 59 2.40 25.08 2.98
CA GLY A 59 2.21 26.40 2.35
C GLY A 59 1.64 26.36 0.93
N GLY A 60 1.32 25.18 0.39
CA GLY A 60 0.75 25.00 -0.95
C GLY A 60 1.76 25.06 -2.10
N ARG A 61 3.08 25.06 -1.82
CA ARG A 61 4.12 25.00 -2.85
C ARG A 61 4.14 23.61 -3.48
N ASP A 62 4.22 23.54 -4.81
CA ASP A 62 4.48 22.29 -5.52
C ASP A 62 5.93 21.84 -5.24
N LEU A 63 6.06 20.64 -4.66
CA LEU A 63 7.33 20.02 -4.29
C LEU A 63 7.66 18.85 -5.21
N GLY A 64 6.73 18.34 -6.02
CA GLY A 64 6.95 17.13 -6.79
C GLY A 64 5.69 16.36 -7.17
N LYS A 65 5.87 15.10 -7.52
CA LYS A 65 4.81 14.24 -8.06
C LYS A 65 4.82 12.89 -7.37
N PHE A 66 3.63 12.30 -7.27
CA PHE A 66 3.42 10.94 -6.83
C PHE A 66 2.59 10.20 -7.86
N SER A 67 2.96 8.98 -8.21
CA SER A 67 2.18 8.14 -9.12
C SER A 67 2.20 6.69 -8.69
N VAL A 68 1.10 5.99 -8.94
CA VAL A 68 1.00 4.54 -8.73
C VAL A 68 0.36 3.90 -9.94
N THR A 69 0.85 2.75 -10.35
CA THR A 69 0.25 1.90 -11.36
C THR A 69 0.06 0.52 -10.77
N ALA A 70 -1.05 -0.13 -11.12
CA ALA A 70 -1.33 -1.50 -10.75
C ALA A 70 -1.91 -2.21 -11.97
N GLU A 71 -1.35 -3.36 -12.32
CA GLU A 71 -1.79 -4.16 -13.46
C GLU A 71 -1.61 -5.66 -13.21
N PHE A 72 -2.32 -6.48 -13.98
CA PHE A 72 -2.06 -7.91 -13.99
C PHE A 72 -0.80 -8.21 -14.81
N ALA A 73 0.09 -9.01 -14.24
CA ALA A 73 1.34 -9.43 -14.85
C ALA A 73 1.53 -10.95 -14.73
N ARG A 74 2.66 -11.44 -15.26
CA ARG A 74 3.11 -12.81 -15.07
C ARG A 74 4.55 -12.82 -14.57
N ARG A 75 4.79 -13.54 -13.48
CA ARG A 75 6.13 -13.84 -12.94
C ARG A 75 6.23 -15.35 -12.81
N ASP A 76 7.28 -15.94 -13.35
CA ASP A 76 7.50 -17.40 -13.35
C ASP A 76 6.28 -18.25 -13.74
N GLN A 77 5.57 -17.79 -14.78
CA GLN A 77 4.33 -18.40 -15.32
C GLN A 77 3.10 -18.33 -14.40
N GLN A 78 3.23 -17.74 -13.21
CA GLN A 78 2.12 -17.45 -12.31
C GLN A 78 1.52 -16.08 -12.60
N THR A 79 0.19 -16.00 -12.64
CA THR A 79 -0.54 -14.71 -12.70
C THR A 79 -0.34 -13.97 -11.39
N CYS A 80 0.03 -12.70 -11.47
CA CYS A 80 0.31 -11.84 -10.33
C CYS A 80 -0.20 -10.41 -10.59
N MET A 81 -0.17 -9.58 -9.56
CA MET A 81 -0.31 -8.13 -9.65
C MET A 81 1.09 -7.51 -9.70
N LEU A 82 1.34 -6.64 -10.67
CA LEU A 82 2.48 -5.73 -10.66
C LEU A 82 2.00 -4.38 -10.16
N LEU A 83 2.59 -3.90 -9.07
CA LEU A 83 2.40 -2.55 -8.58
C LEU A 83 3.70 -1.78 -8.72
N HIS A 84 3.63 -0.59 -9.27
CA HIS A 84 4.75 0.35 -9.32
C HIS A 84 4.31 1.70 -8.78
N ALA A 85 4.90 2.13 -7.67
CA ALA A 85 4.66 3.42 -7.03
C ALA A 85 5.94 4.24 -7.02
N GLN A 86 5.81 5.55 -7.24
CA GLN A 86 6.94 6.47 -7.14
C GLN A 86 6.49 7.82 -6.58
N SER A 87 7.35 8.41 -5.77
CA SER A 87 7.31 9.79 -5.30
C SER A 87 8.63 10.43 -5.68
N GLN A 88 8.59 11.57 -6.37
CA GLN A 88 9.79 12.31 -6.74
C GLN A 88 9.54 13.80 -6.51
N GLY A 89 10.46 14.46 -5.83
CA GLY A 89 10.35 15.87 -5.53
C GLY A 89 11.64 16.47 -5.03
N ALA A 90 11.52 17.69 -4.52
CA ALA A 90 12.57 18.37 -3.80
C ALA A 90 12.00 19.09 -2.58
N ILE A 91 12.68 18.94 -1.44
CA ILE A 91 12.39 19.69 -0.21
C ILE A 91 13.59 20.62 -0.01
N ASP A 92 13.34 21.92 0.10
CA ASP A 92 14.40 22.95 0.19
C ASP A 92 15.48 22.76 -0.89
N ASP A 93 15.03 22.59 -2.13
CA ASP A 93 15.84 22.35 -3.34
C ASP A 93 16.72 21.08 -3.30
N SER A 94 16.57 20.25 -2.26
CA SER A 94 17.27 18.97 -2.12
C SER A 94 16.41 17.84 -2.70
N PRO A 95 16.86 17.15 -3.77
CA PRO A 95 16.08 16.08 -4.39
C PRO A 95 15.82 14.93 -3.42
N CYS A 96 14.58 14.46 -3.37
CA CYS A 96 14.19 13.29 -2.61
C CYS A 96 13.16 12.45 -3.38
N GLY A 97 13.03 11.19 -2.99
CA GLY A 97 12.04 10.33 -3.61
C GLY A 97 12.02 8.92 -3.04
N THR A 98 10.96 8.22 -3.40
CA THR A 98 10.74 6.82 -3.05
C THR A 98 10.19 6.11 -4.29
N THR A 99 10.68 4.91 -4.58
CA THR A 99 10.17 4.03 -5.65
C THR A 99 9.93 2.65 -5.07
N VAL A 100 8.79 2.06 -5.40
CA VAL A 100 8.42 0.70 -5.02
C VAL A 100 7.95 -0.03 -6.26
N THR A 101 8.51 -1.22 -6.52
CA THR A 101 8.03 -2.13 -7.56
C THR A 101 7.77 -3.48 -6.90
N ALA A 102 6.52 -3.94 -6.89
CA ALA A 102 6.11 -5.15 -6.21
C ALA A 102 5.37 -6.10 -7.15
N TYR A 103 5.78 -7.36 -7.15
CA TYR A 103 5.05 -8.49 -7.73
C TYR A 103 4.32 -9.21 -6.59
N LEU A 104 3.00 -9.27 -6.67
CA LEU A 104 2.14 -9.78 -5.61
C LEU A 104 1.24 -10.90 -6.15
N THR A 105 0.93 -11.91 -5.35
CA THR A 105 -0.14 -12.85 -5.69
C THR A 105 -1.50 -12.15 -5.69
N THR A 106 -2.55 -12.86 -6.13
CA THR A 106 -3.93 -12.33 -6.01
C THR A 106 -4.37 -12.15 -4.57
N ASP A 107 -3.72 -12.83 -3.63
CA ASP A 107 -4.01 -12.73 -2.21
C ASP A 107 -3.08 -11.70 -1.55
N LEU A 108 -2.39 -10.88 -2.35
CA LEU A 108 -1.45 -9.84 -1.97
C LEU A 108 -0.19 -10.31 -1.22
N GLU A 109 0.13 -11.61 -1.30
CA GLU A 109 1.42 -12.13 -0.83
C GLU A 109 2.54 -11.64 -1.76
N VAL A 110 3.63 -11.13 -1.20
CA VAL A 110 4.76 -10.59 -1.97
C VAL A 110 5.57 -11.73 -2.57
N LEU A 111 5.68 -11.76 -3.90
CA LEU A 111 6.60 -12.62 -4.63
C LEU A 111 8.00 -11.99 -4.70
N GLU A 112 8.03 -10.69 -5.00
CA GLU A 112 9.25 -9.89 -5.14
C GLU A 112 8.90 -8.41 -4.93
N GLU A 113 9.73 -7.66 -4.21
CA GLU A 113 9.57 -6.22 -4.04
C GLU A 113 10.93 -5.51 -4.04
N ASP A 114 11.05 -4.49 -4.88
CA ASP A 114 12.15 -3.53 -4.88
C ASP A 114 11.66 -2.22 -4.28
N PHE A 115 12.34 -1.76 -3.23
CA PHE A 115 12.13 -0.47 -2.59
C PHE A 115 13.40 0.37 -2.70
N HIS A 116 13.26 1.62 -3.11
CA HIS A 116 14.35 2.61 -3.15
C HIS A 116 13.88 3.93 -2.58
N GLU A 117 14.57 4.45 -1.58
CA GLU A 117 14.37 5.76 -0.98
C GLU A 117 15.67 6.56 -1.08
N TYR A 118 15.58 7.84 -1.42
CA TYR A 118 16.74 8.72 -1.42
C TYR A 118 16.40 10.14 -0.98
N VAL A 119 17.39 10.80 -0.39
CA VAL A 119 17.38 12.22 -0.05
C VAL A 119 18.78 12.77 -0.30
N LYS A 120 18.91 13.82 -1.11
CA LYS A 120 20.20 14.43 -1.47
C LYS A 120 20.39 15.77 -0.75
N LEU A 121 20.51 15.70 0.57
CA LEU A 121 20.86 16.85 1.41
C LEU A 121 22.39 16.99 1.52
N GLU A 122 22.88 18.23 1.48
CA GLU A 122 24.31 18.50 1.66
C GLU A 122 24.78 18.03 3.05
N GLY A 123 25.81 17.19 3.07
CA GLY A 123 26.35 16.57 4.30
C GLY A 123 25.48 15.50 4.96
N HIS A 124 24.25 15.26 4.48
CA HIS A 124 23.28 14.35 5.12
C HIS A 124 22.51 13.52 4.08
N SER A 125 23.15 13.15 2.97
CA SER A 125 22.50 12.36 1.92
C SER A 125 22.18 10.95 2.40
N LEU A 126 21.00 10.45 2.04
CA LEU A 126 20.53 9.09 2.28
C LEU A 126 20.22 8.42 0.94
N ASP A 127 20.68 7.19 0.74
CA ASP A 127 20.21 6.28 -0.31
C ASP A 127 19.96 4.92 0.33
N ARG A 128 18.71 4.46 0.31
CA ARG A 128 18.30 3.19 0.92
C ARG A 128 17.63 2.33 -0.15
N ARG A 129 18.13 1.12 -0.33
CA ARG A 129 17.58 0.14 -1.25
C ARG A 129 17.28 -1.14 -0.50
N CYS A 130 16.10 -1.69 -0.69
CA CYS A 130 15.70 -2.98 -0.16
C CYS A 130 15.17 -3.84 -1.31
N HIS A 131 15.68 -5.05 -1.42
CA HIS A 131 15.20 -6.04 -2.38
C HIS A 131 14.73 -7.27 -1.61
N MET A 132 13.48 -7.65 -1.83
CA MET A 132 12.81 -8.78 -1.21
C MET A 132 12.40 -9.76 -2.30
N VAL A 133 12.68 -11.04 -2.13
CA VAL A 133 12.29 -12.06 -3.11
C VAL A 133 12.03 -13.42 -2.46
N GLN A 134 10.99 -14.09 -2.92
CA GLN A 134 10.74 -15.48 -2.54
C GLN A 134 11.73 -16.41 -3.23
N HIS A 135 12.43 -17.23 -2.46
CA HIS A 135 13.34 -18.25 -2.96
C HIS A 135 13.38 -19.46 -2.03
N GLY A 136 13.03 -20.64 -2.55
CA GLY A 136 13.14 -21.91 -1.80
C GLY A 136 12.25 -21.98 -0.54
N GLY A 137 11.07 -21.37 -0.55
CA GLY A 137 10.16 -21.33 0.60
C GLY A 137 10.56 -20.32 1.69
N GLN A 138 11.52 -19.45 1.38
CA GLN A 138 11.92 -18.34 2.23
C GLN A 138 11.76 -17.01 1.51
N MET A 139 11.49 -15.95 2.26
CA MET A 139 11.68 -14.58 1.81
C MET A 139 13.11 -14.19 2.11
N VAL A 140 13.87 -13.82 1.08
CA VAL A 140 15.24 -13.29 1.22
C VAL A 140 15.16 -11.78 1.06
N ILE A 141 15.68 -11.06 2.04
CA ILE A 141 15.65 -9.60 2.06
C ILE A 141 17.09 -9.08 2.11
N ASN A 142 17.45 -8.23 1.16
CA ASN A 142 18.74 -7.57 1.09
C ASN A 142 18.53 -6.07 1.14
N LYS A 143 19.14 -5.41 2.13
CA LYS A 143 19.05 -3.97 2.31
C LYS A 143 20.44 -3.34 2.24
N VAL A 144 20.54 -2.25 1.49
CA VAL A 144 21.74 -1.42 1.39
C VAL A 144 21.35 -0.01 1.78
N THR A 145 22.01 0.56 2.78
CA THR A 145 21.80 1.96 3.20
C THR A 145 23.11 2.70 3.10
N THR A 146 23.12 3.80 2.37
CA THR A 146 24.24 4.73 2.25
C THR A 146 23.85 6.05 2.91
N VAL A 147 24.61 6.46 3.93
CA VAL A 147 24.45 7.75 4.61
C VAL A 147 25.76 8.52 4.46
N GLY A 148 25.72 9.63 3.72
CA GLY A 148 26.94 10.32 3.30
C GLY A 148 27.90 9.39 2.55
N GLU A 149 29.07 9.14 3.11
CA GLU A 149 30.09 8.23 2.56
C GLU A 149 30.00 6.80 3.14
N GLU A 150 29.24 6.61 4.21
CA GLU A 150 29.14 5.32 4.90
C GLU A 150 28.08 4.43 4.23
N THR A 151 28.39 3.16 4.02
CA THR A 151 27.45 2.19 3.44
C THR A 151 27.34 0.95 4.33
N THR A 152 26.13 0.63 4.74
CA THR A 152 25.78 -0.60 5.45
C THR A 152 25.03 -1.56 4.53
N LYS A 153 25.23 -2.86 4.78
CA LYS A 153 24.54 -3.93 4.06
C LYS A 153 24.00 -4.92 5.08
N GLU A 154 22.72 -5.24 4.95
CA GLU A 154 22.02 -6.18 5.82
C GLU A 154 21.33 -7.22 4.93
N SER A 155 21.33 -8.46 5.39
CA SER A 155 20.62 -9.55 4.72
C SER A 155 19.99 -10.45 5.77
N VAL A 156 18.69 -10.69 5.63
CA VAL A 156 17.92 -11.58 6.49
C VAL A 156 17.10 -12.52 5.63
N SER A 157 16.71 -13.66 6.21
CA SER A 157 15.79 -14.56 5.55
C SER A 157 14.80 -15.14 6.54
N TYR A 158 13.54 -15.17 6.12
CA TYR A 158 12.41 -15.66 6.92
C TYR A 158 11.71 -16.80 6.18
N PRO A 159 11.36 -17.90 6.87
CA PRO A 159 10.47 -18.91 6.30
C PRO A 159 9.12 -18.27 5.91
N MET A 160 8.60 -18.58 4.72
CA MET A 160 7.31 -18.05 4.27
C MET A 160 6.15 -18.42 5.22
N SER A 161 6.29 -19.52 5.97
CA SER A 161 5.31 -19.91 6.99
C SER A 161 5.14 -18.89 8.11
N LEU A 162 6.18 -18.09 8.42
CA LEU A 162 6.13 -17.01 9.41
C LEU A 162 5.59 -15.70 8.82
N LEU A 163 5.51 -15.60 7.49
CA LEU A 163 5.13 -14.38 6.77
C LEU A 163 3.68 -14.39 6.29
N ARG A 164 2.84 -15.29 6.82
CA ARG A 164 1.40 -15.28 6.54
C ARG A 164 0.81 -13.95 7.00
N GLY A 165 0.14 -13.25 6.08
CA GLY A 165 -0.44 -11.93 6.35
C GLY A 165 0.58 -10.79 6.33
N LEU A 166 1.74 -10.98 5.70
CA LEU A 166 2.74 -9.92 5.48
C LEU A 166 2.20 -8.83 4.56
N VAL A 167 2.34 -7.59 5.02
CA VAL A 167 2.00 -6.38 4.30
C VAL A 167 3.25 -5.51 4.12
N THR A 168 3.71 -5.38 2.88
CA THR A 168 4.82 -4.50 2.48
C THR A 168 4.30 -3.19 1.89
N GLU A 169 5.17 -2.31 1.42
CA GLU A 169 4.73 -1.04 0.82
C GLU A 169 3.83 -1.28 -0.40
N GLY A 170 4.18 -2.23 -1.26
CA GLY A 170 3.36 -2.55 -2.42
C GLY A 170 2.01 -3.16 -2.07
N SER A 171 1.99 -4.18 -1.20
CA SER A 171 0.73 -4.84 -0.85
C SER A 171 -0.18 -3.96 0.02
N SER A 172 0.39 -3.07 0.85
CA SER A 172 -0.38 -2.12 1.67
C SER A 172 -1.23 -1.18 0.82
N PHE A 173 -0.71 -0.73 -0.32
CA PHE A 173 -1.42 0.19 -1.18
C PHE A 173 -2.66 -0.45 -1.79
N LEU A 174 -2.52 -1.66 -2.35
CA LEU A 174 -3.66 -2.42 -2.88
C LEU A 174 -4.65 -2.78 -1.78
N LEU A 175 -4.15 -3.13 -0.58
CA LEU A 175 -5.00 -3.43 0.57
C LEU A 175 -5.87 -2.23 0.96
N MET A 176 -5.29 -1.03 1.09
CA MET A 176 -6.03 0.21 1.37
C MET A 176 -7.03 0.57 0.25
N ARG A 177 -6.64 0.38 -1.01
CA ARG A 177 -7.54 0.61 -2.15
C ARG A 177 -8.74 -0.35 -2.12
N LEU A 178 -8.52 -1.64 -1.84
CA LEU A 178 -9.58 -2.65 -1.74
C LEU A 178 -10.52 -2.39 -0.56
N THR A 179 -10.00 -2.01 0.61
CA THR A 179 -10.84 -1.66 1.77
C THR A 179 -11.67 -0.41 1.49
N ALA A 180 -11.09 0.59 0.82
CA ALA A 180 -11.82 1.79 0.41
C ALA A 180 -12.93 1.51 -0.62
N LEU A 181 -12.67 0.65 -1.62
CA LEU A 181 -13.69 0.19 -2.57
C LEU A 181 -14.84 -0.56 -1.89
N ARG A 182 -14.55 -1.27 -0.79
CA ARG A 182 -15.56 -1.95 0.04
C ARG A 182 -16.26 -0.99 1.02
N LYS A 183 -15.78 0.25 1.16
CA LYS A 183 -16.19 1.24 2.19
C LYS A 183 -16.27 0.63 3.59
N LYS A 184 -15.32 -0.26 3.90
CA LYS A 184 -15.28 -0.98 5.17
C LYS A 184 -13.86 -1.42 5.45
N VAL A 185 -13.29 -0.88 6.52
CA VAL A 185 -12.06 -1.42 7.10
C VAL A 185 -12.48 -2.49 8.12
N PRO A 186 -12.04 -3.74 7.98
CA PRO A 186 -12.41 -4.76 8.95
C PRO A 186 -11.83 -4.44 10.34
N GLU A 187 -12.67 -4.55 11.36
CA GLU A 187 -12.27 -4.29 12.74
C GLU A 187 -11.33 -5.41 13.24
N HIS A 188 -10.41 -5.04 14.14
CA HIS A 188 -9.52 -5.97 14.87
C HIS A 188 -8.55 -6.81 14.01
N MET A 189 -8.31 -6.44 12.75
CA MET A 189 -7.28 -7.11 11.94
C MET A 189 -5.88 -6.56 12.25
N THR A 190 -5.00 -7.44 12.68
CA THR A 190 -3.56 -7.19 12.82
C THR A 190 -2.82 -7.96 11.73
N PHE A 191 -2.05 -7.24 10.92
CA PHE A 191 -1.14 -7.79 9.93
C PHE A 191 0.29 -7.70 10.44
N ILE A 192 1.23 -8.32 9.71
CA ILE A 192 2.67 -8.14 9.96
C ILE A 192 3.33 -7.31 8.87
N SER A 193 4.42 -6.65 9.19
CA SER A 193 5.25 -5.83 8.30
C SER A 193 6.71 -6.00 8.71
N PHE A 194 7.63 -5.33 8.01
CA PHE A 194 9.01 -5.15 8.46
C PHE A 194 9.24 -3.72 8.96
N ASP A 195 10.04 -3.57 10.02
CA ASP A 195 10.57 -2.27 10.43
C ASP A 195 11.85 -1.91 9.66
N GLN A 196 12.45 -0.78 10.00
CA GLN A 196 13.71 -0.35 9.37
C GLN A 196 14.86 -1.34 9.61
N GLY A 197 14.83 -2.12 10.71
CA GLY A 197 15.81 -3.16 11.05
C GLY A 197 15.51 -4.53 10.43
N LEU A 198 14.48 -4.61 9.57
CA LEU A 198 13.98 -5.84 8.96
C LEU A 198 13.39 -6.84 9.98
N HIS A 199 13.03 -6.39 11.17
CA HIS A 199 12.32 -7.22 12.15
C HIS A 199 10.84 -7.30 11.78
N ILE A 200 10.25 -8.48 12.01
CA ILE A 200 8.80 -8.65 11.91
C ILE A 200 8.14 -7.79 13.00
N ILE A 201 7.20 -6.96 12.59
CA ILE A 201 6.42 -6.05 13.43
C ILE A 201 4.94 -6.15 13.07
N HIS A 202 4.06 -5.57 13.88
CA HIS A 202 2.66 -5.41 13.51
C HIS A 202 2.42 -4.19 12.61
N THR A 203 1.39 -4.30 11.78
CA THR A 203 0.75 -3.16 11.11
C THR A 203 -0.76 -3.30 11.18
N THR A 204 -1.46 -2.20 11.39
CA THR A 204 -2.91 -2.16 11.55
C THR A 204 -3.54 -1.16 10.61
N PHE A 205 -4.82 -1.35 10.31
CA PHE A 205 -5.61 -0.46 9.46
C PHE A 205 -6.87 -0.02 10.21
N SER A 206 -7.20 1.26 10.10
CA SER A 206 -8.37 1.87 10.73
C SER A 206 -9.16 2.70 9.72
N GLU A 207 -10.48 2.78 9.93
CA GLU A 207 -11.36 3.65 9.16
C GLU A 207 -11.27 5.09 9.68
N LEU A 208 -11.07 6.05 8.77
CA LEU A 208 -11.18 7.49 9.07
C LEU A 208 -12.57 8.06 8.69
N GLY A 209 -13.41 7.25 8.03
CA GLY A 209 -14.76 7.59 7.62
C GLY A 209 -14.82 8.39 6.32
N LEU A 210 -16.00 8.95 6.05
CA LEU A 210 -16.25 9.80 4.89
C LEU A 210 -15.82 11.24 5.17
N LYS A 211 -15.15 11.85 4.19
CA LYS A 211 -14.69 13.24 4.24
C LYS A 211 -15.00 13.93 2.91
N GLN A 212 -15.24 15.23 2.95
CA GLN A 212 -15.34 16.06 1.74
C GLN A 212 -13.97 16.68 1.41
N LEU A 213 -13.54 16.60 0.16
CA LEU A 213 -12.32 17.23 -0.36
C LEU A 213 -12.61 18.05 -1.60
N GLU A 214 -11.90 19.17 -1.76
CA GLU A 214 -11.92 19.97 -2.99
C GLU A 214 -10.92 19.41 -4.01
N VAL A 215 -11.42 18.95 -5.17
CA VAL A 215 -10.61 18.43 -6.28
C VAL A 215 -11.10 19.09 -7.58
N GLY A 216 -10.22 19.76 -8.31
CA GLY A 216 -10.59 20.41 -9.58
C GLY A 216 -11.63 21.54 -9.45
N GLY A 217 -11.86 22.07 -8.23
CA GLY A 217 -12.92 23.04 -7.96
C GLY A 217 -14.29 22.41 -7.66
N GLU A 218 -14.35 21.08 -7.49
CA GLU A 218 -15.52 20.34 -7.08
C GLU A 218 -15.31 19.73 -5.69
N THR A 219 -16.34 19.82 -4.84
CA THR A 219 -16.38 19.10 -3.57
C THR A 219 -16.76 17.64 -3.82
N VAL A 220 -15.87 16.71 -3.47
CA VAL A 220 -16.07 15.27 -3.63
C VAL A 220 -15.96 14.53 -2.30
N GLU A 221 -16.83 13.52 -2.14
CA GLU A 221 -16.80 12.61 -0.99
C GLU A 221 -15.71 11.56 -1.20
N VAL A 222 -14.85 11.40 -0.20
CA VAL A 222 -13.77 10.41 -0.17
C VAL A 222 -13.88 9.54 1.07
N PHE A 223 -13.44 8.28 0.95
CA PHE A 223 -13.34 7.35 2.06
C PHE A 223 -11.88 7.30 2.57
N GLY A 224 -11.70 7.55 3.86
CA GLY A 224 -10.39 7.58 4.49
C GLY A 224 -10.00 6.24 5.14
N VAL A 225 -8.77 5.82 4.90
CA VAL A 225 -8.13 4.65 5.52
C VAL A 225 -6.82 5.11 6.14
N GLU A 226 -6.59 4.70 7.37
CA GLU A 226 -5.34 4.91 8.08
C GLU A 226 -4.59 3.59 8.22
N ARG A 227 -3.26 3.64 8.06
CA ARG A 227 -2.33 2.54 8.31
C ARG A 227 -1.35 2.97 9.39
N ILE A 228 -1.21 2.16 10.43
CA ILE A 228 -0.17 2.34 11.45
C ILE A 228 0.85 1.21 11.27
N VAL A 229 2.12 1.58 11.15
CA VAL A 229 3.26 0.66 11.13
C VAL A 229 3.99 0.81 12.45
N HIS A 230 3.95 -0.23 13.27
CA HIS A 230 4.63 -0.23 14.57
C HIS A 230 6.14 -0.33 14.38
N SER A 231 6.93 -0.07 15.41
CA SER A 231 8.38 -0.26 15.37
C SER A 231 8.86 -0.75 16.73
N VAL A 232 9.95 -1.51 16.74
CA VAL A 232 10.56 -2.00 17.98
C VAL A 232 11.36 -0.87 18.66
N GLU A 233 12.07 -0.08 17.86
CA GLU A 233 13.03 0.93 18.34
C GLU A 233 12.52 2.36 18.16
N GLU A 234 11.61 2.59 17.21
CA GLU A 234 11.13 3.92 16.83
C GLU A 234 9.66 4.14 17.21
N SER A 235 9.21 5.40 17.07
CA SER A 235 7.77 5.68 17.16
C SER A 235 7.02 5.11 15.96
N PRO A 236 5.77 4.65 16.13
CA PRO A 236 4.97 4.15 15.02
C PRO A 236 4.80 5.20 13.92
N THR A 237 4.90 4.77 12.66
CA THR A 237 4.60 5.63 11.51
C THR A 237 3.15 5.47 11.11
N THR A 238 2.45 6.60 10.93
CA THR A 238 1.04 6.61 10.54
C THR A 238 0.87 7.24 9.16
N TRP A 239 0.15 6.54 8.29
CA TRP A 239 -0.23 7.02 6.95
C TRP A 239 -1.74 7.15 6.86
N GLN A 240 -2.21 8.28 6.33
CA GLN A 240 -3.62 8.51 6.06
C GLN A 240 -3.83 8.68 4.56
N CYS A 241 -4.66 7.82 3.99
CA CYS A 241 -5.01 7.83 2.58
C CYS A 241 -6.51 8.05 2.41
N HIS A 242 -6.91 8.86 1.44
CA HIS A 242 -8.30 9.11 1.10
C HIS A 242 -8.54 8.72 -0.36
N PHE A 243 -9.59 7.96 -0.60
CA PHE A 243 -9.90 7.40 -1.91
C PHE A 243 -11.27 7.88 -2.42
N LEU A 244 -11.37 8.12 -3.72
CA LEU A 244 -12.62 8.34 -4.44
C LEU A 244 -13.47 7.05 -4.45
N ALA A 245 -14.76 7.18 -4.78
CA ALA A 245 -15.70 6.07 -4.81
C ALA A 245 -15.32 4.94 -5.81
N ASP A 246 -14.52 5.26 -6.82
CA ASP A 246 -13.99 4.32 -7.81
C ASP A 246 -12.60 3.74 -7.42
N GLY A 247 -12.08 4.12 -6.25
CA GLY A 247 -10.82 3.64 -5.70
C GLY A 247 -9.58 4.48 -6.05
N HIS A 248 -9.70 5.55 -6.83
CA HIS A 248 -8.57 6.45 -7.09
C HIS A 248 -8.13 7.15 -5.81
N LEU A 249 -6.82 7.31 -5.64
CA LEU A 249 -6.26 8.02 -4.50
C LEU A 249 -6.47 9.53 -4.67
N ALA A 250 -7.24 10.13 -3.76
CA ALA A 250 -7.48 11.58 -3.72
C ALA A 250 -6.43 12.31 -2.89
N SER A 251 -5.97 11.71 -1.78
CA SER A 251 -4.95 12.30 -0.92
C SER A 251 -4.19 11.24 -0.13
N ARG A 252 -2.91 11.49 0.13
CA ARG A 252 -2.04 10.68 0.99
C ARG A 252 -1.12 11.59 1.81
N VAL A 253 -0.99 11.30 3.09
CA VAL A 253 -0.11 12.03 4.02
C VAL A 253 0.47 11.08 5.05
N GLN A 254 1.73 11.29 5.43
CA GLN A 254 2.33 10.70 6.62
C GLN A 254 2.09 11.66 7.79
N VAL A 255 1.46 11.20 8.86
CA VAL A 255 1.17 12.05 10.03
C VAL A 255 2.50 12.57 10.61
N GLY A 256 2.57 13.90 10.80
CA GLY A 256 3.78 14.60 11.23
C GLY A 256 4.68 15.09 10.10
N SER A 257 4.42 14.71 8.84
CA SER A 257 5.12 15.26 7.68
C SER A 257 4.51 16.59 7.24
N PRO A 258 5.32 17.61 6.86
CA PRO A 258 4.84 18.89 6.34
C PRO A 258 4.40 18.80 4.85
N VAL A 259 4.34 17.58 4.30
CA VAL A 259 4.09 17.32 2.89
C VAL A 259 2.85 16.45 2.72
N THR A 260 1.98 16.84 1.79
CA THR A 260 0.78 16.08 1.42
C THR A 260 0.76 15.81 -0.08
N MET A 261 0.41 14.60 -0.47
CA MET A 261 0.09 14.26 -1.85
C MET A 261 -1.40 14.46 -2.06
N ARG A 262 -1.80 15.18 -3.11
CA ARG A 262 -3.21 15.42 -3.43
C ARG A 262 -3.50 15.39 -4.92
N LEU A 263 -4.70 14.96 -5.24
CA LEU A 263 -5.26 14.95 -6.58
C LEU A 263 -5.68 16.37 -6.98
N LEU A 264 -5.23 16.85 -8.14
CA LEU A 264 -5.57 18.20 -8.62
C LEU A 264 -6.85 18.25 -9.44
N GLN A 265 -7.14 17.19 -10.19
CA GLN A 265 -8.29 17.07 -11.07
C GLN A 265 -8.85 15.66 -10.95
N LEU A 266 -10.16 15.51 -11.09
CA LEU A 266 -10.77 14.19 -11.12
C LEU A 266 -10.25 13.39 -12.32
N PRO A 267 -10.05 12.06 -12.16
CA PRO A 267 -9.72 11.21 -13.28
C PRO A 267 -10.81 11.37 -14.35
N SER A 268 -10.41 11.52 -15.61
CA SER A 268 -11.35 11.43 -16.72
C SER A 268 -12.08 10.10 -16.59
N GLN A 269 -13.42 10.13 -16.44
CA GLN A 269 -14.21 8.89 -16.43
C GLN A 269 -13.83 8.13 -17.70
N LEU A 270 -13.12 7.00 -17.54
CA LEU A 270 -12.93 6.07 -18.63
C LEU A 270 -14.35 5.75 -19.11
N GLU A 271 -14.66 6.10 -20.35
CA GLU A 271 -16.00 5.97 -20.90
C GLU A 271 -16.62 4.64 -20.47
N LYS A 272 -17.82 4.72 -19.89
CA LYS A 272 -18.60 3.55 -19.47
C LYS A 272 -18.69 2.56 -20.64
N GLY A 273 -17.84 1.56 -20.61
CA GLY A 273 -17.79 0.50 -21.60
C GLY A 273 -17.28 0.99 -22.94
N PHE A 274 -16.19 0.40 -23.42
CA PHE A 274 -16.12 0.15 -24.86
C PHE A 274 -17.48 -0.43 -25.26
N GLU A 275 -18.19 0.24 -26.17
CA GLU A 275 -19.30 -0.41 -26.86
C GLU A 275 -18.76 -1.76 -27.29
N LYS A 276 -19.36 -2.84 -26.79
CA LYS A 276 -19.02 -4.18 -27.27
C LYS A 276 -19.40 -4.16 -28.74
N ILE A 277 -18.40 -3.91 -29.60
CA ILE A 277 -18.57 -4.06 -31.03
C ILE A 277 -19.06 -5.49 -31.22
N PRO A 278 -20.28 -5.70 -31.75
CA PRO A 278 -20.80 -7.04 -31.97
C PRO A 278 -19.76 -7.80 -32.79
N LEU A 279 -19.27 -8.90 -32.25
CA LEU A 279 -18.25 -9.67 -32.93
C LEU A 279 -18.95 -10.41 -34.08
N VAL A 280 -18.85 -9.83 -35.29
CA VAL A 280 -19.38 -10.40 -36.54
C VAL A 280 -18.39 -11.45 -37.03
N TRP A 281 -18.44 -12.62 -36.40
CA TRP A 281 -17.52 -13.73 -36.66
C TRP A 281 -17.59 -14.24 -38.11
N GLU A 282 -18.68 -13.97 -38.84
CA GLU A 282 -18.81 -14.30 -40.27
C GLU A 282 -17.88 -13.46 -41.17
N GLU A 283 -17.50 -12.26 -40.74
CA GLU A 283 -16.64 -11.32 -41.48
C GLU A 283 -15.16 -11.49 -41.13
N ASP A 284 -14.85 -11.99 -39.93
CA ASP A 284 -13.49 -12.34 -39.52
C ASP A 284 -13.08 -13.68 -40.15
N MET A 285 -12.21 -13.61 -41.17
CA MET A 285 -11.73 -14.80 -41.90
C MET A 285 -11.08 -15.85 -41.00
N GLN A 286 -10.42 -15.44 -39.92
CA GLN A 286 -9.68 -16.35 -39.03
C GLN A 286 -10.63 -17.11 -38.09
N MET A 287 -11.67 -16.42 -37.59
CA MET A 287 -12.73 -17.02 -36.76
C MET A 287 -13.66 -17.90 -37.59
N ARG A 288 -14.01 -17.47 -38.82
CA ARG A 288 -14.80 -18.27 -39.75
C ARG A 288 -14.10 -19.57 -40.12
N SER A 289 -12.78 -19.56 -40.35
CA SER A 289 -12.01 -20.79 -40.59
C SER A 289 -12.14 -21.78 -39.42
N LYS A 290 -11.91 -21.30 -38.20
CA LYS A 290 -11.99 -22.14 -36.98
C LYS A 290 -13.39 -22.72 -36.74
N PHE A 291 -14.44 -22.01 -37.14
CA PHE A 291 -15.82 -22.49 -37.03
C PHE A 291 -16.15 -23.55 -38.08
N LEU A 292 -15.70 -23.36 -39.33
CA LEU A 292 -15.87 -24.34 -40.41
C LEU A 292 -15.12 -25.65 -40.12
N ASP A 293 -13.93 -25.57 -39.53
CA ASP A 293 -13.16 -26.75 -39.13
C ASP A 293 -13.90 -27.64 -38.12
N ARG A 294 -14.76 -27.04 -37.28
CA ARG A 294 -15.60 -27.79 -36.32
C ARG A 294 -16.84 -28.41 -36.95
N LYS A 295 -17.32 -27.89 -38.08
CA LYS A 295 -18.47 -28.45 -38.81
C LYS A 295 -18.09 -29.57 -39.77
N ASN A 296 -16.82 -29.72 -40.10
CA ASN A 296 -16.30 -30.80 -40.96
C ASN A 296 -16.00 -32.10 -40.19
N ILE A 297 -16.45 -32.21 -38.93
CA ILE A 297 -16.42 -33.45 -38.15
C ILE A 297 -17.84 -34.01 -38.07
N ILE A 298 -18.36 -34.52 -39.19
CA ILE A 298 -19.47 -35.50 -39.27
C ILE A 298 -19.15 -36.43 -40.44
#